data_AF-A0A285TRE4-F1
#
_entry.id   AF-A0A285TRE4-F1
#
_cell.length_a   1.000
_cell.length_b   1.000
_cell.length_c   1.000
_cell.angle_alpha   90.00
_cell.angle_beta   90.00
_cell.angle_gamma   90.00
#
_symmetry.space_group_name_H-M   'P 1'
#
loop_
_entity.id
_entity.type
_entity.pdbx_description
1 polymer ?
#
loop_
_entity_poly.entity_id
_entity_poly.type
_entity_poly.pdbx_seq_one_letter_code
_entity_poly.pdbx_strand_id
1 'polypeptide(L)'
;MSAIDWYERRDELEQGQIFRTVDGSVVILDHRVEGDGTKWTVGCWASHTHCFVFEEDTVEPGDLEARLPDDFAKQSQASIKP
;
A
#
# COMPACT_ATOMS: atom_id res chain seq x y z
N MET A 1 3.17 2.08 -21.17
CA MET A 1 4.11 1.62 -20.13
C MET A 1 3.45 0.40 -19.52
N SER A 2 4.10 -0.77 -19.57
CA SER A 2 3.54 -1.98 -18.95
C SER A 2 3.50 -1.75 -17.45
N ALA A 3 2.30 -1.68 -16.87
CA ALA A 3 2.15 -1.69 -15.42
C ALA A 3 2.82 -2.96 -14.87
N ILE A 4 3.49 -2.86 -13.72
CA ILE A 4 4.06 -4.04 -13.08
C ILE A 4 2.88 -4.90 -12.62
N ASP A 5 2.84 -6.14 -13.09
CA ASP A 5 1.85 -7.09 -12.60
C ASP A 5 2.30 -7.64 -11.24
N TRP A 6 1.79 -7.01 -10.19
CA TRP A 6 2.08 -7.41 -8.81
C TRP A 6 1.38 -8.72 -8.42
N TYR A 7 0.39 -9.20 -9.19
CA TYR A 7 -0.19 -10.52 -9.00
C TYR A 7 0.78 -11.64 -9.39
N GLU A 8 1.51 -11.48 -10.49
CA GLU A 8 2.60 -12.40 -10.85
C GLU A 8 3.77 -12.31 -9.86
N ARG A 9 4.02 -11.13 -9.29
CA ARG A 9 5.10 -10.87 -8.32
C ARG A 9 4.65 -10.90 -6.86
N ARG A 10 3.52 -11.52 -6.55
CA ARG A 10 2.93 -11.55 -5.19
C ARG A 10 3.84 -12.15 -4.13
N ASP A 11 4.81 -12.97 -4.54
CA ASP A 11 5.80 -13.58 -3.65
C ASP A 11 6.88 -12.58 -3.18
N GLU A 12 7.00 -11.42 -3.84
CA GLU A 12 7.89 -10.32 -3.45
C GLU A 12 7.22 -9.30 -2.51
N LEU A 13 5.91 -9.45 -2.27
CA LEU A 13 5.15 -8.59 -1.37
C LEU A 13 5.44 -8.94 0.08
N GLU A 14 5.81 -7.92 0.84
CA GLU A 14 6.18 -8.03 2.26
C GLU A 14 5.40 -7.03 3.10
N GLN A 15 5.17 -7.38 4.37
CA GLN A 15 4.57 -6.50 5.36
C GLN A 15 5.38 -5.19 5.48
N GLY A 16 4.67 -4.07 5.59
CA GLY A 16 5.22 -2.73 5.74
C GLY A 16 5.52 -2.02 4.42
N GLN A 17 5.45 -2.71 3.27
CA GLN A 17 5.64 -2.08 1.98
C GLN A 17 4.46 -1.16 1.63
N ILE A 18 4.77 -0.02 1.02
CA ILE A 18 3.79 1.02 0.67
C ILE A 18 3.57 0.99 -0.85
N PHE A 19 2.31 1.04 -1.26
CA PHE A 19 1.92 0.99 -2.66
C PHE A 19 0.89 2.06 -2.99
N ARG A 20 0.90 2.48 -4.26
CA ARG A 20 -0.22 3.15 -4.89
C ARG A 20 -1.08 2.10 -5.59
N THR A 21 -2.39 2.15 -5.38
CA THR A 21 -3.37 1.30 -6.08
C THR A 21 -3.80 1.91 -7.41
N VAL A 22 -4.44 1.11 -8.26
CA VAL A 22 -5.00 1.55 -9.55
C VAL A 22 -6.04 2.68 -9.42
N ASP A 23 -6.78 2.71 -8.31
CA ASP A 23 -7.72 3.80 -7.98
C ASP A 23 -7.02 5.08 -7.49
N GLY A 24 -5.70 5.06 -7.37
CA GLY A 24 -4.88 6.19 -6.96
C GLY A 24 -4.74 6.34 -5.44
N SER A 25 -5.35 5.45 -4.64
CA SER A 25 -5.16 5.39 -3.19
C SER A 25 -3.75 4.94 -2.84
N VAL A 26 -3.27 5.34 -1.65
CA VAL A 26 -1.99 4.87 -1.11
C VAL A 26 -2.26 3.96 0.07
N VAL A 27 -1.66 2.77 0.04
CA VAL A 27 -1.88 1.72 1.04
C VAL A 27 -0.55 1.20 1.57
N ILE A 28 -0.55 0.72 2.82
CA ILE A 28 0.56 -0.04 3.41
C ILE A 28 0.10 -1.47 3.68
N LEU A 29 0.92 -2.46 3.30
CA LEU A 29 0.63 -3.86 3.56
C LEU A 29 0.82 -4.17 5.05
N ASP A 30 -0.21 -4.67 5.72
CA ASP A 30 -0.12 -5.04 7.14
C ASP A 30 0.13 -6.54 7.31
N HIS A 31 -0.81 -7.40 6.93
CA HIS A 31 -0.65 -8.85 6.98
C HIS A 31 -1.46 -9.53 5.88
N ARG A 32 -1.08 -10.76 5.53
CA ARG A 32 -1.87 -11.57 4.58
C ARG A 32 -3.17 -12.02 5.23
N VAL A 33 -4.27 -11.96 4.47
CA VAL A 33 -5.58 -12.44 4.93
C VAL A 33 -5.54 -13.96 5.10
N GLU A 34 -5.93 -14.43 6.28
CA GLU A 34 -5.98 -15.86 6.58
C GLU A 34 -7.04 -16.57 5.72
N GLY A 35 -6.68 -17.69 5.11
CA GLY A 35 -7.59 -18.53 4.31
C GLY A 35 -7.59 -18.26 2.81
N ASP A 36 -7.44 -17.01 2.38
CA ASP A 36 -7.39 -16.64 0.95
C ASP A 36 -5.96 -16.60 0.40
N GLY A 37 -4.96 -16.31 1.27
CA GLY A 37 -3.52 -16.41 1.00
C GLY A 37 -2.96 -15.44 -0.06
N THR A 38 -3.85 -14.82 -0.82
CA THR A 38 -3.58 -13.96 -1.97
C THR A 38 -3.82 -12.50 -1.63
N LYS A 39 -4.82 -12.21 -0.79
CA LYS A 39 -5.17 -10.86 -0.30
C LYS A 39 -4.30 -10.39 0.85
N TRP A 40 -4.13 -9.08 0.93
CA TRP A 40 -3.46 -8.41 2.04
C TRP A 40 -4.43 -7.47 2.74
N THR A 41 -4.47 -7.53 4.07
CA THR A 41 -5.04 -6.46 4.89
C THR A 41 -4.13 -5.25 4.79
N VAL A 42 -4.72 -4.06 4.62
CA VAL A 42 -3.97 -2.83 4.39
C VAL A 42 -4.40 -1.69 5.31
N GLY A 43 -3.45 -0.77 5.52
CA GLY A 43 -3.74 0.56 6.05
C GLY A 43 -3.86 1.57 4.91
N CYS A 44 -4.93 2.37 4.90
CA CYS A 44 -5.15 3.42 3.92
C CYS A 44 -4.49 4.74 4.37
N TRP A 45 -3.80 5.42 3.45
CA TRP A 45 -3.16 6.69 3.73
C TRP A 45 -4.18 7.83 3.83
N ALA A 46 -4.31 8.42 5.01
CA ALA A 46 -5.10 9.62 5.24
C ALA A 46 -4.24 10.86 4.99
N SER A 47 -4.40 11.48 3.81
CA SER A 47 -3.64 12.67 3.39
C SER A 47 -3.77 13.87 4.33
N HIS A 48 -4.92 14.03 4.99
CA HIS A 48 -5.17 15.14 5.92
C HIS A 48 -4.39 15.03 7.22
N THR A 49 -4.21 13.81 7.73
CA THR A 49 -3.53 13.52 9.00
C THR A 49 -2.12 12.99 8.80
N HIS A 50 -1.73 12.75 7.55
CA HIS A 50 -0.44 12.18 7.16
C HIS A 50 -0.09 10.91 7.95
N CYS A 51 -1.06 10.01 8.07
CA CYS A 51 -0.91 8.71 8.73
C CYS A 51 -1.70 7.61 8.00
N PHE A 52 -1.32 6.36 8.23
CA PHE A 52 -2.08 5.19 7.78
C PHE A 52 -3.17 4.87 8.80
N VAL A 53 -4.38 4.60 8.31
CA VAL A 53 -5.54 4.18 9.10
C VAL A 53 -5.89 2.76 8.69
N PHE A 54 -6.05 1.86 9.67
CA PHE A 54 -6.32 0.45 9.44
C PHE A 54 -7.81 0.19 9.72
N GLU A 55 -8.61 0.15 8.65
CA GLU A 55 -10.07 -0.05 8.72
C GLU A 55 -10.49 -1.46 8.25
N GLU A 56 -9.61 -2.46 8.45
CA GLU A 56 -9.80 -3.84 7.96
C GLU A 56 -10.01 -3.93 6.44
N ASP A 57 -9.49 -2.95 5.71
CA ASP A 57 -9.54 -2.94 4.25
C ASP A 57 -8.57 -3.98 3.67
N THR A 58 -8.88 -4.51 2.49
CA THR A 58 -8.10 -5.58 1.86
C THR A 58 -7.85 -5.28 0.40
N VAL A 59 -6.65 -5.58 -0.07
CA VAL A 59 -6.24 -5.37 -1.46
C VAL A 59 -5.79 -6.69 -2.07
N GLU A 60 -6.07 -6.87 -3.36
CA GLU A 60 -5.44 -7.93 -4.15
C GLU A 60 -4.14 -7.40 -4.76
N PRO A 61 -3.11 -8.26 -4.91
CA PRO A 61 -1.87 -7.86 -5.58
C PRO A 61 -2.10 -7.24 -6.97
N GLY A 62 -3.15 -7.67 -7.69
CA GLY A 62 -3.50 -7.11 -8.99
C GLY A 62 -4.00 -5.65 -8.96
N ASP A 63 -4.44 -5.15 -7.80
CA ASP A 63 -4.87 -3.76 -7.61
C ASP A 63 -3.70 -2.82 -7.32
N LEU A 64 -2.50 -3.35 -7.08
CA LEU A 64 -1.30 -2.57 -6.84
C LEU A 64 -0.73 -2.07 -8.18
N GLU A 65 -0.47 -0.77 -8.27
CA GLU A 65 0.09 -0.14 -9.47
C GLU A 65 1.59 0.09 -9.32
N ALA A 66 2.00 0.79 -8.25
CA ALA A 66 3.37 1.23 -8.08
C ALA A 66 3.82 1.15 -6.62
N ARG A 67 5.01 0.57 -6.39
CA ARG A 67 5.66 0.59 -5.07
C ARG A 67 6.18 1.99 -4.76
N LEU A 68 5.87 2.48 -3.57
CA LEU A 68 6.34 3.76 -3.04
C LEU A 68 7.52 3.55 -2.08
N PRO A 69 8.30 4.60 -1.79
CA PRO A 69 9.38 4.52 -0.81
C PRO A 69 8.84 4.17 0.58
N ASP A 70 9.57 3.35 1.34
CA ASP A 70 9.15 2.97 2.70
C ASP A 70 9.09 4.19 3.66
N ASP A 71 9.78 5.27 3.32
CA ASP A 71 9.77 6.54 4.05
C ASP A 71 8.67 7.53 3.57
N PHE A 72 7.75 7.10 2.70
CA PHE A 72 6.69 7.95 2.12
C PHE A 72 5.92 8.75 3.17
N ALA A 73 5.60 8.12 4.30
CA ALA A 73 4.90 8.79 5.40
C ALA A 73 5.71 9.95 5.99
N LYS A 74 7.02 9.77 6.19
CA LYS A 74 7.89 10.83 6.74
C LYS A 74 8.15 11.94 5.72
N GLN A 75 8.32 11.60 4.45
CA GLN A 75 8.45 12.59 3.37
C GLN A 75 7.19 13.46 3.22
N SER A 76 6.02 12.83 3.37
CA SER A 76 4.73 13.53 3.33
C SER A 76 4.55 14.49 4.51
N GLN A 77 5.09 14.16 5.70
CA GLN A 77 5.10 15.07 6.85
C GLN A 77 6.15 16.18 6.71
N ALA A 78 7.32 15.90 6.12
CA ALA A 78 8.39 16.87 5.92
C ALA A 78 8.06 17.97 4.88
N SER A 79 7.09 17.70 3.99
CA SER A 79 6.60 18.66 3.00
C SER A 79 5.68 19.73 3.61
N ILE A 80 5.26 19.56 4.86
CA ILE A 80 4.53 20.56 5.65
C ILE A 80 5.58 21.44 6.37
N LYS A 81 6.37 22.19 5.62
CA LYS A 81 7.23 23.23 6.20
C LYS A 81 6.48 24.58 6.13
N PRO A 82 6.29 25.30 7.26
CA PRO A 82 5.77 26.67 7.25
C PRO A 82 6.72 27.65 6.54
#